data_AF-M9PQW8-F1
#
_entry.id   AF-M9PQW8-F1
#
_cell.length_a   1.000
_cell.length_b   1.000
_cell.length_c   1.000
_cell.angle_alpha   90.00
_cell.angle_beta   90.00
_cell.angle_gamma   90.00
#
_symmetry.space_group_name_H-M   'P 1'
#
loop_
_entity.id
_entity.type
_entity.pdbx_description
1 polymer ?
#
loop_
_entity_poly.entity_id
_entity_poly.type
_entity_poly.pdbx_seq_one_letter_code
_entity_poly.pdbx_strand_id
1 'polypeptide(L)'
;MKNLISFFDRSKGKWISQRTTYELRNKNMSSVQSQMRIQSGNLLSGSTRLASLNWGEIFRQVNHNSYSQDTSKYNGQFNLEFSNHLNNRRLLTSCTVTDPSLVNFKTRYGSTTIDETYWFATSNLRLSTSIIKKFDTCVAVSFCSEIKV
;
A
#
# COMPACT_ATOMS: atom_id res chain seq x y z
N MET A 1 -3.97 12.67 10.31
CA MET A 1 -3.46 12.97 8.95
C MET A 1 -1.93 13.17 8.90
N LYS A 2 -1.29 13.86 9.87
CA LYS A 2 0.17 14.08 9.92
C LYS A 2 1.01 12.79 9.77
N ASN A 3 0.67 11.71 10.49
CA ASN A 3 1.44 10.45 10.43
C ASN A 3 1.37 9.78 9.05
N LEU A 4 0.20 9.80 8.41
CA LEU A 4 0.01 9.25 7.06
C LEU A 4 0.86 10.01 6.03
N ILE A 5 0.81 11.35 6.07
CA ILE A 5 1.61 12.21 5.19
C ILE A 5 3.10 11.95 5.42
N SER A 6 3.54 11.91 6.69
CA SER A 6 4.93 11.62 7.05
C SER A 6 5.40 10.26 6.54
N PHE A 7 4.57 9.22 6.64
CA PHE A 7 4.88 7.89 6.12
C PHE A 7 5.10 7.92 4.59
N PHE A 8 4.20 8.56 3.85
CA PHE A 8 4.32 8.67 2.39
C PHE A 8 5.48 9.59 1.97
N ASP A 9 5.76 10.64 2.73
CA ASP A 9 6.91 11.52 2.51
C ASP A 9 8.23 10.76 2.67
N ARG A 10 8.36 9.95 3.73
CA ARG A 10 9.54 9.08 3.92
C ARG A 10 9.68 8.03 2.82
N SER A 11 8.54 7.57 2.30
CA SER A 11 8.48 6.60 1.20
C SER A 11 8.95 7.17 -0.15
N LYS A 12 9.03 8.49 -0.34
CA LYS A 12 9.48 9.08 -1.61
C LYS A 12 10.87 8.63 -2.02
N GLY A 13 11.07 8.36 -3.30
CA GLY A 13 12.38 8.01 -3.86
C GLY A 13 12.33 6.80 -4.79
N LYS A 14 13.51 6.31 -5.15
CA LYS A 14 13.67 5.06 -5.88
C LYS A 14 13.96 3.93 -4.88
N TRP A 15 13.44 2.76 -5.16
CA TRP A 15 13.56 1.58 -4.31
C TRP A 15 13.83 0.35 -5.17
N ILE A 16 14.66 -0.55 -4.67
CA ILE A 16 14.75 -1.92 -5.16
C ILE A 16 13.94 -2.78 -4.20
N SER A 17 12.95 -3.48 -4.73
CA SER A 17 12.05 -4.35 -3.99
C SER A 17 12.39 -5.81 -4.29
N GLN A 18 12.54 -6.62 -3.25
CA GLN A 18 12.63 -8.07 -3.32
C GLN A 18 11.44 -8.65 -2.56
N ARG A 19 10.52 -9.29 -3.28
CA ARG A 19 9.31 -9.88 -2.70
C ARG A 19 9.32 -11.38 -2.88
N THR A 20 9.06 -12.09 -1.79
CA THR A 20 8.84 -13.53 -1.79
C THR A 20 7.39 -13.80 -1.41
N THR A 21 6.70 -14.58 -2.24
CA THR A 21 5.31 -14.96 -2.04
C THR A 21 5.23 -16.47 -1.92
N TYR A 22 4.55 -16.94 -0.88
CA TYR A 22 4.19 -18.33 -0.69
C TYR A 22 2.69 -18.51 -0.96
N GLU A 23 2.37 -19.34 -1.95
CA GLU A 23 1.00 -19.73 -2.30
C GLU A 23 0.62 -20.99 -1.54
N LEU A 24 -0.36 -20.90 -0.64
CA LEU A 24 -0.73 -22.00 0.25
C LEU A 24 -1.38 -23.15 -0.49
N ARG A 25 -2.20 -22.87 -1.52
CA ARG A 25 -2.92 -23.89 -2.29
C ARG A 25 -1.98 -24.83 -3.05
N ASN A 26 -0.95 -24.25 -3.66
CA ASN A 26 0.00 -24.96 -4.51
C ASN A 26 1.27 -25.35 -3.75
N LYS A 27 1.45 -24.89 -2.51
CA LYS A 27 2.68 -25.01 -1.70
C LYS A 27 3.91 -24.53 -2.46
N ASN A 28 3.73 -23.50 -3.27
CA ASN A 28 4.78 -22.97 -4.13
C ASN A 28 5.29 -21.64 -3.59
N MET A 29 6.58 -21.37 -3.83
CA MET A 29 7.22 -20.12 -3.48
C MET A 29 7.73 -19.45 -4.76
N SER A 30 7.48 -18.15 -4.89
CA SER A 30 8.07 -17.33 -5.94
C SER A 30 8.77 -16.13 -5.33
N SER A 31 9.85 -15.70 -5.96
CA SER A 31 10.58 -14.49 -5.59
C SER A 31 10.72 -13.58 -6.80
N VAL A 32 10.39 -12.31 -6.62
CA VAL A 32 10.39 -11.31 -7.68
C VAL A 32 11.15 -10.09 -7.19
N GLN A 33 12.13 -9.67 -7.99
CA GLN A 33 12.78 -8.39 -7.84
C GLN A 33 12.10 -7.35 -8.73
N SER A 34 11.90 -6.14 -8.24
CA SER A 34 11.40 -5.02 -9.02
C SER A 34 12.05 -3.71 -8.62
N GLN A 35 12.09 -2.76 -9.55
CA GLN A 35 12.40 -1.37 -9.24
C GLN A 35 11.10 -0.61 -9.03
N MET A 36 11.08 0.23 -8.00
CA MET A 36 9.94 1.04 -7.63
C MET A 36 10.32 2.51 -7.54
N ARG A 37 9.43 3.39 -8.01
CA ARG A 37 9.55 4.83 -7.77
C ARG A 37 8.30 5.35 -7.08
N ILE A 38 8.50 6.07 -5.99
CA ILE A 38 7.44 6.69 -5.19
C ILE A 38 7.55 8.21 -5.31
N GLN A 39 6.45 8.86 -5.69
CA GLN A 39 6.35 10.32 -5.82
C GLN A 39 5.18 10.84 -4.99
N SER A 40 5.29 12.05 -4.43
CA SER A 40 4.12 12.74 -3.88
C SER A 40 3.18 13.17 -4.99
N GLY A 41 1.88 13.15 -4.71
CA GLY A 41 0.91 13.88 -5.51
C GLY A 41 0.81 15.34 -5.12
N ASN A 42 0.35 16.18 -6.06
CA ASN A 42 0.01 17.57 -5.78
C ASN A 42 -1.33 17.65 -5.03
N LEU A 43 -1.39 18.53 -4.03
CA LEU A 43 -2.63 18.92 -3.36
C LEU A 43 -3.42 19.85 -4.29
N LEU A 44 -4.32 19.32 -5.10
CA LEU A 44 -5.33 20.12 -5.80
C LEU A 44 -6.73 19.81 -5.24
N SER A 45 -7.55 20.86 -5.16
CA SER A 45 -8.84 20.90 -4.48
C SER A 45 -9.79 19.78 -4.92
N GLY A 46 -10.29 18.99 -3.96
CA GLY A 46 -11.35 17.99 -4.13
C GLY A 46 -10.92 16.51 -4.02
N SER A 47 -9.70 16.16 -4.46
CA SER A 47 -9.12 14.82 -4.23
C SER A 47 -7.61 14.95 -4.10
N THR A 48 -7.08 14.61 -2.92
CA THR A 48 -5.65 14.76 -2.63
C THR A 48 -4.91 13.50 -3.05
N ARG A 49 -4.07 13.58 -4.09
CA ARG A 49 -3.15 12.48 -4.41
C ARG A 49 -2.03 12.47 -3.37
N LEU A 50 -1.94 11.40 -2.58
CA LEU A 50 -0.93 11.24 -1.53
C LEU A 50 0.39 10.71 -2.09
N ALA A 51 0.30 9.65 -2.89
CA ALA A 51 1.46 9.04 -3.52
C ALA A 51 1.10 8.39 -4.86
N SER A 52 2.08 8.30 -5.75
CA SER A 52 2.08 7.35 -6.87
C SER A 52 3.23 6.36 -6.71
N LEU A 53 2.91 5.08 -6.94
CA LEU A 53 3.85 3.96 -6.94
C LEU A 53 3.93 3.40 -8.36
N ASN A 54 5.15 3.28 -8.87
CA ASN A 54 5.39 2.64 -10.17
C ASN A 54 6.28 1.42 -9.97
N TRP A 55 5.84 0.24 -10.39
CA TRP A 55 6.56 -1.04 -10.41
C TRP A 55 6.62 -1.58 -11.85
N GLY A 56 7.57 -1.12 -12.65
CA GLY A 56 7.58 -1.41 -14.09
C GLY A 56 6.26 -0.96 -14.74
N GLU A 57 5.52 -1.90 -15.35
CA GLU A 57 4.22 -1.68 -16.00
C GLU A 57 3.04 -1.49 -15.02
N ILE A 58 3.22 -1.82 -13.73
CA ILE A 58 2.16 -1.66 -12.72
C ILE A 58 2.29 -0.26 -12.13
N PHE A 59 1.20 0.50 -12.22
CA PHE A 59 1.11 1.82 -11.63
C PHE A 59 -0.02 1.82 -10.58
N ARG A 60 0.24 2.42 -9.41
CA ARG A 60 -0.71 2.53 -8.31
C ARG A 60 -0.78 3.98 -7.84
N GLN A 61 -1.94 4.62 -7.99
CA GLN A 61 -2.22 5.93 -7.40
C GLN A 61 -2.90 5.76 -6.04
N VAL A 62 -2.54 6.59 -5.07
CA VAL A 62 -3.16 6.65 -3.75
C VAL A 62 -3.84 8.00 -3.61
N ASN A 63 -5.16 8.02 -3.67
CA ASN A 63 -5.95 9.25 -3.51
C ASN A 63 -6.71 9.24 -2.18
N HIS A 64 -6.77 10.40 -1.55
CA HIS A 64 -7.63 10.69 -0.41
C HIS A 64 -8.77 11.60 -0.87
N ASN A 65 -10.01 11.14 -0.71
CA ASN A 65 -11.18 11.93 -1.11
C ASN A 65 -11.63 12.83 0.05
N SER A 66 -11.62 14.16 -0.15
CA SER A 66 -11.97 15.12 0.91
C SER A 66 -13.48 15.21 1.18
N TYR A 67 -14.31 14.59 0.32
CA TYR A 67 -15.77 14.60 0.45
C TYR A 67 -16.34 13.57 1.43
N SER A 68 -15.57 12.58 1.87
CA SER A 68 -15.98 11.80 3.03
C SER A 68 -15.68 12.65 4.26
N GLN A 69 -16.72 13.30 4.79
CA GLN A 69 -16.74 13.79 6.17
C GLN A 69 -16.37 12.62 7.09
N ASP A 70 -15.08 12.47 7.40
CA ASP A 70 -14.66 11.70 8.57
C ASP A 70 -14.33 12.68 9.69
N THR A 71 -15.33 13.53 9.97
CA THR A 71 -15.46 14.22 11.25
C THR A 71 -15.98 13.20 12.27
N SER A 72 -15.12 12.31 12.79
CA SER A 72 -15.03 11.97 14.23
C SER A 72 -14.34 10.62 14.55
N LYS A 73 -13.54 10.65 15.64
CA LYS A 73 -13.25 9.57 16.62
C LYS A 73 -12.15 8.52 16.44
N TYR A 74 -11.64 8.19 15.25
CA TYR A 74 -10.57 7.17 15.15
C TYR A 74 -9.25 7.77 14.64
N ASN A 75 -8.35 8.10 15.58
CA ASN A 75 -6.99 8.55 15.28
C ASN A 75 -6.26 7.51 14.41
N GLY A 76 -6.19 7.75 13.10
CA GLY A 76 -5.31 7.02 12.18
C GLY A 76 -5.96 6.21 11.08
N GLN A 77 -7.29 6.14 10.98
CA GLN A 77 -7.95 5.44 9.86
C GLN A 77 -8.25 6.37 8.68
N PHE A 78 -8.03 5.90 7.45
CA PHE A 78 -8.23 6.65 6.21
C PHE A 78 -8.80 5.74 5.13
N ASN A 79 -9.74 6.23 4.34
CA ASN A 79 -10.17 5.55 3.13
C ASN A 79 -9.32 6.03 1.95
N LEU A 80 -8.56 5.09 1.38
CA LEU A 80 -7.70 5.34 0.23
C LEU A 80 -8.27 4.68 -1.01
N GLU A 81 -8.22 5.41 -2.10
CA GLU A 81 -8.56 4.88 -3.41
C GLU A 81 -7.29 4.49 -4.15
N PHE A 82 -7.25 3.23 -4.57
CA PHE A 82 -6.17 2.69 -5.38
C PHE A 82 -6.65 2.44 -6.81
N SER A 83 -5.97 3.03 -7.79
CA SER A 83 -6.22 2.81 -9.22
C SER A 83 -4.98 2.25 -9.91
N ASN A 84 -5.20 1.44 -10.95
CA ASN A 84 -4.17 0.89 -11.82
C ASN A 84 -4.48 1.24 -13.28
N HIS A 85 -3.46 1.52 -14.10
CA HIS A 85 -3.64 1.79 -15.54
C HIS A 85 -4.21 0.60 -16.30
N LEU A 86 -3.97 -0.63 -15.82
CA LEU A 86 -4.48 -1.84 -16.45
C LEU A 86 -5.96 -2.10 -16.19
N ASN A 87 -6.57 -1.41 -15.22
CA ASN A 87 -7.95 -1.69 -14.82
C ASN A 87 -8.64 -0.42 -14.30
N ASN A 88 -9.73 0.00 -14.95
CA ASN A 88 -10.51 1.18 -14.57
C ASN A 88 -11.23 1.05 -13.20
N ARG A 89 -11.03 -0.07 -12.49
CA ARG A 89 -11.63 -0.31 -11.18
C ARG A 89 -10.80 0.37 -10.08
N ARG A 90 -11.46 1.31 -9.40
CA ARG A 90 -10.98 1.96 -8.17
C ARG A 90 -11.20 1.01 -6.99
N LEU A 91 -10.15 0.67 -6.28
CA LEU A 91 -10.21 -0.20 -5.09
C LEU A 91 -10.22 0.67 -3.84
N LEU A 92 -11.34 0.61 -3.10
CA LEU A 92 -11.43 1.21 -1.78
C LEU A 92 -10.63 0.36 -0.79
N THR A 93 -9.77 1.03 -0.05
CA THR A 93 -8.87 0.39 0.92
C THR A 93 -8.88 1.19 2.20
N SER A 94 -9.15 0.51 3.30
CA SER A 94 -8.99 1.09 4.62
C SER A 94 -7.51 1.10 4.98
N CYS A 95 -7.01 2.23 5.44
CA CYS A 95 -5.64 2.45 5.83
C CYS A 95 -5.60 2.85 7.30
N THR A 96 -4.82 2.17 8.12
CA THR A 96 -4.63 2.50 9.53
C THR A 96 -3.17 2.87 9.77
N VAL A 97 -2.95 4.09 10.28
CA VAL A 97 -1.63 4.63 10.64
C VAL A 97 -1.63 5.01 12.11
N THR A 98 -0.93 4.22 12.91
CA THR A 98 -0.69 4.50 14.33
C THR A 98 0.60 5.30 14.53
N ASP A 99 1.63 5.01 13.72
CA ASP A 99 2.97 5.59 13.81
C ASP A 99 3.47 6.03 12.42
N PRO A 100 4.22 7.14 12.28
CA PRO A 100 4.75 7.59 10.99
C PRO A 100 5.75 6.63 10.32
N SER A 101 6.18 5.57 11.01
CA SER A 101 6.99 4.49 10.46
C SER A 101 6.20 3.23 10.09
N LEU A 102 4.90 3.14 10.43
CA LEU A 102 4.10 1.92 10.24
C LEU A 102 2.70 2.24 9.69
N VAL A 103 2.32 1.53 8.64
CA VAL A 103 0.97 1.61 8.06
C VAL A 103 0.41 0.22 7.78
N ASN A 104 -0.88 0.08 8.03
CA ASN A 104 -1.65 -1.10 7.64
C ASN A 104 -2.65 -0.72 6.55
N PHE A 105 -2.78 -1.57 5.55
CA PHE A 105 -3.78 -1.47 4.50
C PHE A 105 -4.67 -2.70 4.53
N LYS A 106 -5.96 -2.49 4.33
CA LYS A 106 -6.96 -3.54 4.16
C LYS A 106 -7.79 -3.25 2.92
N THR A 107 -7.50 -3.97 1.85
CA THR A 107 -8.18 -3.85 0.57
C THR A 107 -9.17 -5.00 0.40
N ARG A 108 -10.37 -4.71 -0.08
CA ARG A 108 -11.36 -5.74 -0.44
C ARG A 108 -11.72 -5.62 -1.91
N TYR A 109 -11.71 -6.76 -2.61
CA TYR A 109 -12.10 -6.86 -4.00
C TYR A 109 -12.92 -8.14 -4.22
N GLY A 110 -14.24 -8.00 -4.32
CA GLY A 110 -15.16 -9.14 -4.38
C GLY A 110 -15.02 -10.02 -3.14
N SER A 111 -14.70 -11.30 -3.37
CA SER A 111 -14.42 -12.29 -2.30
C SER A 111 -12.97 -12.33 -1.83
N THR A 112 -12.10 -11.50 -2.41
CA THR A 112 -10.69 -11.41 -2.01
C THR A 112 -10.48 -10.26 -1.04
N THR A 113 -9.77 -10.52 0.05
CA THR A 113 -9.25 -9.51 0.97
C THR A 113 -7.74 -9.57 0.99
N ILE A 114 -7.11 -8.40 1.07
CA ILE A 114 -5.67 -8.24 1.14
C ILE A 114 -5.37 -7.39 2.35
N ASP A 115 -4.69 -7.98 3.33
CA ASP A 115 -4.19 -7.30 4.51
C ASP A 115 -2.69 -7.06 4.29
N GLU A 116 -2.24 -5.81 4.22
CA GLU A 116 -0.82 -5.45 4.06
C GLU A 116 -0.33 -4.60 5.25
N THR A 117 0.89 -4.86 5.71
CA THR A 117 1.56 -4.02 6.72
C THR A 117 2.89 -3.59 6.17
N TYR A 118 3.18 -2.29 6.19
CA TYR A 118 4.46 -1.72 5.78
C TYR A 118 5.09 -0.98 6.95
N TRP A 119 6.39 -1.15 7.14
CA TRP A 119 7.12 -0.39 8.14
C TRP A 119 8.55 -0.07 7.72
N PHE A 120 9.09 1.02 8.24
CA PHE A 120 10.49 1.40 8.07
C PHE A 120 11.35 0.74 9.15
N ALA A 121 12.24 -0.18 8.76
CA ALA A 121 13.26 -0.71 9.66
C ALA A 121 14.41 0.29 9.84
N THR A 122 14.72 1.06 8.80
CA THR A 122 15.65 2.21 8.84
C THR A 122 15.14 3.32 7.90
N SER A 123 15.88 4.44 7.77
CA SER A 123 15.53 5.48 6.79
C SER A 123 15.56 5.01 5.33
N ASN A 124 16.33 3.95 5.03
CA ASN A 124 16.56 3.43 3.68
C ASN A 124 16.09 1.98 3.49
N LEU A 125 15.54 1.35 4.53
CA LEU A 125 15.00 -0.01 4.48
C LEU A 125 13.54 -0.01 4.92
N ARG A 126 12.66 -0.39 4.00
CA ARG A 126 11.23 -0.59 4.25
C ARG A 126 10.91 -2.07 4.07
N LEU A 127 10.16 -2.62 5.01
CA LEU A 127 9.72 -4.01 4.96
C LEU A 127 8.20 -4.03 4.83
N SER A 128 7.67 -5.11 4.24
CA SER A 128 6.25 -5.36 4.26
C SER A 128 5.88 -6.82 4.32
N THR A 129 4.70 -7.07 4.88
CA THR A 129 4.04 -8.37 4.83
C THR A 129 2.67 -8.20 4.21
N SER A 130 2.23 -9.17 3.42
CA SER A 130 0.87 -9.22 2.91
C SER A 130 0.24 -10.59 3.11
N ILE A 131 -1.05 -10.61 3.41
CA ILE A 131 -1.88 -11.80 3.53
C ILE A 131 -3.04 -11.64 2.56
N ILE A 132 -3.14 -12.59 1.62
CA ILE A 132 -4.24 -12.65 0.66
C ILE A 132 -5.19 -13.74 1.13
N LYS A 133 -6.46 -13.37 1.32
CA LYS A 133 -7.54 -14.31 1.65
C LYS A 133 -8.58 -14.29 0.54
N LYS A 134 -9.14 -15.46 0.22
CA LYS A 134 -10.26 -15.64 -0.70
C LYS A 134 -11.35 -16.39 0.04
N PHE A 135 -12.55 -15.81 0.11
CA PHE A 135 -13.64 -16.34 0.95
C PHE A 135 -13.17 -16.62 2.39
N ASP A 136 -12.49 -15.63 2.98
CA ASP A 136 -11.87 -15.67 4.34
C ASP A 136 -10.82 -16.77 4.58
N THR A 137 -10.48 -17.56 3.56
CA THR A 137 -9.40 -18.54 3.63
C THR A 137 -8.11 -17.93 3.13
N CYS A 138 -7.02 -18.04 3.90
CA CYS A 138 -5.70 -17.59 3.46
C CYS A 138 -5.23 -18.41 2.25
N VAL A 139 -4.91 -17.74 1.14
CA VAL A 139 -4.46 -18.39 -0.10
C VAL A 139 -3.01 -18.07 -0.44
N ALA A 140 -2.49 -16.92 0.01
CA ALA A 140 -1.09 -16.57 -0.14
C ALA A 140 -0.62 -15.64 0.98
N VAL A 141 0.68 -15.69 1.27
CA VAL A 141 1.38 -14.76 2.14
C VAL A 141 2.63 -14.26 1.44
N SER A 142 3.00 -13.00 1.65
CA SER A 142 4.21 -12.44 1.06
C SER A 142 5.02 -11.66 2.08
N PHE A 143 6.33 -11.65 1.91
CA PHE A 143 7.27 -10.78 2.57
C PHE A 143 8.04 -9.97 1.52
N CYS A 144 8.24 -8.69 1.78
CA CYS A 144 8.97 -7.80 0.90
C CYS A 144 10.03 -7.02 1.68
N SER A 145 11.22 -6.93 1.09
CA SER A 145 12.27 -6.01 1.51
C SER A 145 12.51 -4.98 0.41
N GLU A 146 12.50 -3.72 0.79
CA GLU A 146 12.65 -2.60 -0.14
C GLU A 146 13.79 -1.69 0.34
N ILE A 147 14.81 -1.55 -0.49
CA ILE A 147 16.00 -0.74 -0.19
C ILE A 147 15.98 0.51 -1.06
N LYS A 148 16.15 1.67 -0.44
CA LYS A 148 16.18 2.97 -1.10
C LYS A 148 17.48 3.15 -1.88
N VAL A 149 17.38 3.69 -3.11
CA VAL A 149 18.50 4.00 -4.02
C VAL A 149 18.57 5.49 -4.31
#